data_AF-A0A9J9KKZ5-F1
#
_entry.id   AF-A0A9J9KKZ5-F1
#
_cell.length_a   1.000
_cell.length_b   1.000
_cell.length_c   1.000
_cell.angle_alpha   90.00
_cell.angle_beta   90.00
_cell.angle_gamma   90.00
#
_symmetry.space_group_name_H-M   'P 1'
#
loop_
_entity.id
_entity.type
_entity.pdbx_description
1 polymer ?
#
loop_
_entity_poly.entity_id
_entity_poly.type
_entity_poly.pdbx_seq_one_letter_code
_entity_poly.pdbx_strand_id
1 'polypeptide(L)'
;MNAPIDVSFFPRNAKPLTSYRPYWAKRFGVAPYLPMSRAEMEQLGWDSCDVVLVTGDAYVDHPSFGMAVIGRVLEAQGFRVGIIAQPDWHSADAFRALGKPNLFWGVTAGNMDSMINRYTADRKIRSDDAYTPGDVGGKRPDRAAVVYSQRCREAYKDVPIVLGGIEGSLRRIAHYDYWSDKVRRSIVVDSKCDILLYGNAERALVEVAHRIARREPVEQITDVRGTAFVRRASEPGWFEIDSTEVDEPGRVEEHINPYMTTSEQAAAQGQSCAQDGATDSVASSAGSISAAGQKGLQTVQIVPNPALPGKGRSGRALPPRDRTVIRLPSYEQVKADPVLYAHANRVLHLETNPGNARALVQAHGEGATARDVWLNPPPIPLTTAEMDWVFGLPYARNPGSPRFQCNK
;
A
#
# COMPACT_ATOMS: atom_id res chain seq x y z
N MET A 1 18.17 25.22 14.72
CA MET A 1 17.77 24.00 13.98
C MET A 1 16.28 24.11 13.71
N ASN A 2 15.91 24.54 12.51
CA ASN A 2 14.50 24.61 12.11
C ASN A 2 14.02 23.17 11.88
N ALA A 3 13.11 22.68 12.73
CA ALA A 3 12.40 21.44 12.43
C ALA A 3 11.73 21.60 11.06
N PRO A 4 11.82 20.62 10.15
CA PRO A 4 11.12 20.69 8.88
C PRO A 4 9.62 20.85 9.16
N ILE A 5 9.06 21.98 8.73
CA ILE A 5 7.63 22.25 8.81
C ILE A 5 6.95 21.30 7.84
N ASP A 6 6.11 20.42 8.35
CA ASP A 6 5.28 19.51 7.56
C ASP A 6 4.24 20.34 6.81
N VAL A 7 4.47 20.53 5.51
CA VAL A 7 3.58 21.30 4.61
C VAL A 7 2.32 20.52 4.19
N SER A 8 2.15 19.28 4.65
CA SER A 8 0.93 18.52 4.40
C SER A 8 -0.15 18.84 5.45
N PHE A 9 -1.16 19.61 5.04
CA PHE A 9 -2.28 20.03 5.89
C PHE A 9 -3.30 18.92 6.24
N PHE A 10 -3.02 17.66 5.90
CA PHE A 10 -3.88 16.54 6.25
C PHE A 10 -3.38 15.85 7.53
N PRO A 11 -4.24 15.60 8.53
CA PRO A 11 -3.84 14.89 9.75
C PRO A 11 -3.34 13.48 9.42
N ARG A 12 -2.03 13.26 9.54
CA ARG A 12 -1.40 11.93 9.45
C ARG A 12 -1.76 11.11 10.71
N ASN A 13 -3.01 10.69 10.80
CA ASN A 13 -3.51 9.87 11.89
C ASN A 13 -3.08 8.39 11.69
N ALA A 14 -1.77 8.18 11.58
CA ALA A 14 -1.16 6.88 11.36
C ALA A 14 -0.24 6.56 12.53
N LYS A 15 -0.35 5.34 13.05
CA LYS A 15 0.49 4.86 14.14
C LYS A 15 1.96 4.84 13.73
N PRO A 16 2.88 5.50 14.47
CA PRO A 16 4.29 5.53 14.12
C PRO A 16 4.92 4.13 14.07
N LEU A 17 5.79 3.87 13.09
CA LEU A 17 6.46 2.57 12.94
C LEU A 17 7.24 2.13 14.19
N THR A 18 7.82 3.09 14.91
CA THR A 18 8.64 2.86 16.11
C THR A 18 7.84 2.71 17.40
N SER A 19 6.51 2.90 17.36
CA SER A 19 5.64 2.85 18.54
C SER A 19 5.20 1.42 18.93
N TYR A 20 5.41 0.45 18.05
CA TYR A 20 5.03 -0.93 18.31
C TYR A 20 5.96 -1.54 19.35
N ARG A 21 5.40 -2.24 20.33
CA ARG A 21 6.20 -3.07 21.24
C ARG A 21 6.88 -4.16 20.39
N PRO A 22 8.22 -4.24 20.39
CA PRO A 22 8.91 -5.24 19.59
C PRO A 22 8.50 -6.65 19.97
N TYR A 23 8.47 -7.54 18.99
CA TYR A 23 8.24 -8.95 19.18
C TYR A 23 9.35 -9.58 20.02
N TRP A 24 9.05 -10.69 20.68
CA TRP A 24 9.91 -11.29 21.71
C TRP A 24 11.31 -11.66 21.19
N ALA A 25 11.41 -11.96 19.89
CA ALA A 25 12.63 -12.45 19.27
C ALA A 25 13.69 -11.35 19.05
N LYS A 26 13.36 -10.08 19.34
CA LYS A 26 14.34 -8.97 19.45
C LYS A 26 15.53 -9.31 20.36
N ARG A 27 15.36 -10.24 21.31
CA ARG A 27 16.43 -10.71 22.21
C ARG A 27 17.63 -11.34 21.49
N PHE A 28 17.46 -11.85 20.27
CA PHE A 28 18.54 -12.42 19.47
C PHE A 28 19.44 -11.35 18.82
N GLY A 29 19.08 -10.07 18.91
CA GLY A 29 19.81 -8.99 18.28
C GLY A 29 19.54 -8.89 16.78
N VAL A 30 20.41 -8.14 16.09
CA VAL A 30 20.33 -7.90 14.65
C VAL A 30 21.29 -8.86 13.95
N ALA A 31 20.80 -9.58 12.94
CA ALA A 31 21.60 -10.47 12.13
C ALA A 31 22.50 -9.66 11.17
N PRO A 32 23.78 -10.02 10.97
CA PRO A 32 24.62 -9.37 9.97
C PRO A 32 24.00 -9.42 8.56
N TYR A 33 23.40 -10.55 8.22
CA TYR A 33 22.57 -10.77 7.03
C TYR A 33 21.32 -11.55 7.44
N LEU A 34 20.21 -11.36 6.73
CA LEU A 34 19.06 -12.27 6.89
C LEU A 34 19.47 -13.67 6.39
N PRO A 35 19.23 -14.74 7.18
CA PRO A 35 19.66 -16.08 6.81
C PRO A 35 18.92 -16.59 5.56
N MET A 36 19.67 -17.26 4.68
CA MET A 36 19.18 -17.94 3.47
C MET A 36 19.32 -19.46 3.54
N SER A 37 19.84 -19.98 4.66
CA SER A 37 20.00 -21.40 4.91
C SER A 37 19.82 -21.74 6.39
N ARG A 38 19.56 -23.02 6.68
CA ARG A 38 19.53 -23.52 8.07
C ARG A 38 20.86 -23.36 8.80
N ALA A 39 21.99 -23.53 8.10
CA ALA A 39 23.31 -23.34 8.69
C ALA A 39 23.52 -21.89 9.17
N GLU A 40 23.08 -20.89 8.40
CA GLU A 40 23.12 -19.49 8.82
C GLU A 40 22.15 -19.22 9.98
N MET A 41 20.97 -19.87 10.01
CA MET A 41 20.07 -19.79 11.16
C MET A 41 20.71 -20.36 12.44
N GLU A 42 21.39 -21.50 12.35
CA GLU A 42 22.10 -22.12 13.47
C GLU A 42 23.21 -21.21 14.01
N GLN A 43 23.95 -20.52 13.13
CA GLN A 43 24.95 -19.51 13.53
C GLN A 43 24.32 -18.34 14.29
N LEU A 44 23.08 -17.97 13.97
CA LEU A 44 22.30 -16.95 14.68
C LEU A 44 21.60 -17.49 15.94
N GLY A 45 21.68 -18.80 16.20
CA GLY A 45 20.98 -19.47 17.29
C GLY A 45 19.46 -19.57 17.08
N TRP A 46 19.00 -19.55 15.84
CA TRP A 46 17.58 -19.62 15.48
C TRP A 46 17.16 -21.04 15.11
N ASP A 47 16.09 -21.53 15.73
CA ASP A 47 15.47 -22.82 15.41
C ASP A 47 14.50 -22.74 14.21
N SER A 48 13.94 -21.55 13.98
CA SER A 48 12.86 -21.27 13.03
C SER A 48 12.84 -19.78 12.67
N CYS A 49 12.29 -19.46 11.49
CA CYS A 49 11.97 -18.08 11.12
C CYS A 49 10.51 -17.77 11.51
N ASP A 50 10.26 -16.55 11.99
CA ASP A 50 8.89 -16.08 12.21
C ASP A 50 8.24 -15.68 10.89
N VAL A 51 9.01 -14.99 10.04
CA VAL A 51 8.63 -14.61 8.68
C VAL A 51 9.69 -15.12 7.72
N VAL A 52 9.26 -15.67 6.58
CA VAL A 52 10.18 -15.97 5.47
C VAL A 52 9.78 -15.17 4.25
N LEU A 53 10.72 -14.37 3.76
CA LEU A 53 10.56 -13.60 2.53
C LEU A 53 11.00 -14.44 1.32
N VAL A 54 10.20 -14.44 0.27
CA VAL A 54 10.53 -15.07 -1.01
C VAL A 54 10.57 -14.01 -2.07
N THR A 55 11.70 -13.91 -2.78
CA THR A 55 11.97 -12.85 -3.75
C THR A 55 12.47 -13.40 -5.08
N GLY A 56 12.13 -12.71 -6.17
CA GLY A 56 12.61 -13.02 -7.51
C GLY A 56 14.00 -12.46 -7.82
N ASP A 57 14.54 -11.58 -6.98
CA ASP A 57 15.90 -11.06 -7.14
C ASP A 57 16.91 -11.82 -6.26
N ALA A 58 18.19 -11.63 -6.54
CA ALA A 58 19.27 -11.88 -5.60
C ALA A 58 19.03 -11.14 -4.27
N TYR A 59 19.48 -11.74 -3.17
CA TYR A 59 19.51 -11.03 -1.90
C TYR A 59 20.76 -10.15 -1.81
N VAL A 60 20.54 -8.85 -1.94
CA VAL A 60 21.51 -7.79 -1.63
C VAL A 60 20.95 -6.97 -0.48
N ASP A 61 21.65 -6.97 0.64
CA ASP A 61 21.20 -6.28 1.85
C ASP A 61 21.54 -4.79 1.80
N HIS A 62 20.77 -4.05 0.99
CA HIS A 62 20.96 -2.64 0.71
C HIS A 62 19.60 -1.91 0.61
N PRO A 63 19.48 -0.64 1.05
CA PRO A 63 18.23 0.12 1.02
C PRO A 63 17.63 0.37 -0.36
N SER A 64 18.38 0.14 -1.45
CA SER A 64 17.85 0.21 -2.83
C SER A 64 17.06 -1.03 -3.25
N PHE A 65 17.01 -2.06 -2.38
CA PHE A 65 16.34 -3.33 -2.64
C PHE A 65 15.12 -3.45 -1.71
N GLY A 66 13.91 -3.50 -2.29
CA GLY A 66 12.66 -3.43 -1.53
C GLY A 66 12.47 -4.59 -0.56
N MET A 67 12.86 -5.81 -0.94
CA MET A 67 12.81 -6.98 -0.04
C MET A 67 13.79 -6.86 1.15
N ALA A 68 14.94 -6.21 0.96
CA ALA A 68 15.89 -5.95 2.04
C ALA A 68 15.34 -4.90 3.01
N VAL A 69 14.77 -3.80 2.49
CA VAL A 69 14.08 -2.78 3.30
C VAL A 69 13.00 -3.42 4.17
N ILE A 70 12.11 -4.20 3.54
CA ILE A 70 11.02 -4.88 4.24
C ILE A 70 11.54 -5.90 5.26
N GLY A 71 12.55 -6.69 4.92
CA GLY A 71 13.17 -7.65 5.84
C GLY A 71 13.79 -6.98 7.07
N ARG A 72 14.51 -5.88 6.87
CA ARG A 72 15.10 -5.10 7.97
C ARG A 72 14.04 -4.39 8.81
N VAL A 73 12.96 -3.88 8.20
CA VAL A 73 11.84 -3.31 8.95
C VAL A 73 11.21 -4.37 9.86
N LEU A 74 10.96 -5.59 9.37
CA LEU A 74 10.42 -6.68 10.18
C LEU A 74 11.39 -7.12 11.29
N GLU A 75 12.69 -7.22 11.01
CA GLU A 75 13.71 -7.53 12.01
C GLU A 75 13.76 -6.44 13.11
N ALA A 76 13.67 -5.16 12.72
CA ALA A 76 13.63 -4.04 13.66
C ALA A 76 12.37 -4.04 14.54
N GLN A 77 11.27 -4.63 14.06
CA GLN A 77 10.07 -4.93 14.85
C GLN A 77 10.26 -6.14 15.79
N GLY A 78 11.40 -6.82 15.73
CA GLY A 78 11.78 -7.92 16.63
C GLY A 78 11.45 -9.32 16.11
N PHE A 79 11.11 -9.47 14.83
CA PHE A 79 10.84 -10.78 14.22
C PHE A 79 12.12 -11.44 13.70
N ARG A 80 12.19 -12.78 13.75
CA ARG A 80 13.22 -13.54 13.03
C ARG A 80 12.82 -13.67 11.58
N VAL A 81 13.59 -13.06 10.69
CA VAL A 81 13.26 -12.97 9.26
C VAL A 81 14.29 -13.73 8.45
N GLY A 82 13.86 -14.73 7.70
CA GLY A 82 14.68 -15.41 6.71
C GLY A 82 14.33 -14.98 5.29
N ILE A 83 15.23 -15.20 4.33
CA ILE A 83 14.98 -14.89 2.92
C ILE A 83 15.36 -16.05 1.99
N ILE A 84 14.49 -16.35 1.04
CA ILE A 84 14.71 -17.30 -0.05
C ILE A 84 14.75 -16.49 -1.35
N ALA A 85 15.96 -16.29 -1.87
CA ALA A 85 16.22 -15.55 -3.08
C ALA A 85 16.30 -16.48 -4.29
N GLN A 86 15.53 -16.19 -5.34
CA GLN A 86 15.49 -16.95 -6.60
C GLN A 86 15.37 -18.47 -6.40
N PRO A 87 14.37 -18.95 -5.63
CA PRO A 87 14.18 -20.39 -5.49
C PRO A 87 13.86 -21.02 -6.85
N ASP A 88 14.32 -22.25 -7.06
CA ASP A 88 13.84 -23.07 -8.15
C ASP A 88 12.33 -23.31 -8.00
N TRP A 89 11.55 -22.80 -8.95
CA TRP A 89 10.09 -22.87 -8.94
C TRP A 89 9.52 -24.12 -9.60
N HIS A 90 10.36 -25.03 -10.08
CA HIS A 90 9.92 -26.30 -10.63
C HIS A 90 9.50 -27.30 -9.53
N SER A 91 9.93 -27.08 -8.27
CA SER A 91 9.51 -27.86 -7.09
C SER A 91 9.22 -26.96 -5.89
N ALA A 92 8.39 -27.42 -4.95
CA ALA A 92 8.19 -26.78 -3.66
C ALA A 92 9.37 -26.97 -2.68
N ASP A 93 10.32 -27.86 -2.98
CA ASP A 93 11.43 -28.18 -2.06
C ASP A 93 12.36 -27.00 -1.80
N ALA A 94 12.63 -26.18 -2.83
CA ALA A 94 13.42 -24.95 -2.67
C ALA A 94 12.78 -23.97 -1.66
N PHE A 95 11.46 -23.98 -1.55
CA PHE A 95 10.70 -23.15 -0.61
C PHE A 95 10.72 -23.72 0.80
N ARG A 96 11.10 -24.99 0.99
CA ARG A 96 11.25 -25.62 2.31
C ARG A 96 12.63 -25.38 2.94
N ALA A 97 13.56 -24.71 2.25
CA ALA A 97 14.95 -24.54 2.65
C ALA A 97 15.15 -24.01 4.08
N LEU A 98 14.30 -23.07 4.52
CA LEU A 98 14.35 -22.48 5.87
C LEU A 98 13.38 -23.13 6.87
N GLY A 99 12.61 -24.13 6.44
CA GLY A 99 11.51 -24.70 7.22
C GLY A 99 10.23 -23.86 7.16
N LYS A 100 9.28 -24.20 8.03
CA LYS A 100 7.97 -23.56 8.11
C LYS A 100 8.08 -22.21 8.85
N PRO A 101 7.57 -21.09 8.29
CA PRO A 101 7.45 -19.83 9.02
C PRO A 101 6.45 -19.95 10.18
N ASN A 102 6.73 -19.30 11.31
CA ASN A 102 5.79 -19.29 12.43
C ASN A 102 4.57 -18.38 12.21
N LEU A 103 4.72 -17.32 11.40
CA LEU A 103 3.69 -16.31 11.18
C LEU A 103 3.17 -16.31 9.74
N PHE A 104 4.01 -16.01 8.75
CA PHE A 104 3.58 -15.91 7.35
C PHE A 104 4.75 -15.98 6.35
N TRP A 105 4.39 -16.24 5.09
CA TRP A 105 5.22 -16.03 3.90
C TRP A 105 5.08 -14.59 3.40
N GLY A 106 6.18 -13.88 3.21
CA GLY A 106 6.19 -12.60 2.48
C GLY A 106 6.66 -12.84 1.04
N VAL A 107 5.81 -12.61 0.05
CA VAL A 107 6.13 -12.94 -1.36
C VAL A 107 6.22 -11.68 -2.22
N THR A 108 7.28 -11.58 -3.02
CA THR A 108 7.49 -10.53 -4.02
C THR A 108 8.19 -11.06 -5.27
N ALA A 109 7.96 -10.44 -6.42
CA ALA A 109 8.69 -10.73 -7.65
C ALA A 109 10.10 -10.09 -7.68
N GLY A 110 10.39 -9.19 -6.74
CA GLY A 110 11.62 -8.40 -6.69
C GLY A 110 11.36 -6.90 -6.88
N ASN A 111 12.43 -6.17 -7.21
CA ASN A 111 12.47 -4.74 -7.48
C ASN A 111 11.89 -4.37 -8.84
N MET A 112 11.82 -5.33 -9.77
CA MET A 112 11.23 -5.16 -11.09
C MET A 112 10.22 -6.27 -11.38
N ASP A 113 9.31 -5.98 -12.31
CA ASP A 113 8.35 -6.96 -12.81
C ASP A 113 9.08 -8.11 -13.52
N SER A 114 8.68 -9.35 -13.25
CA SER A 114 9.35 -10.54 -13.77
C SER A 114 9.28 -10.66 -15.29
N MET A 115 8.19 -10.17 -15.90
CA MET A 115 8.07 -10.15 -17.35
C MET A 115 8.99 -9.08 -17.94
N ILE A 116 9.05 -7.90 -17.32
CA ILE A 116 9.97 -6.85 -17.76
C ILE A 116 11.40 -7.31 -17.64
N ASN A 117 11.81 -8.03 -16.59
CA ASN A 117 13.20 -8.53 -16.48
C ASN A 117 13.54 -9.51 -17.61
N ARG A 118 12.61 -10.42 -17.95
CA ARG A 118 12.86 -11.49 -18.92
C ARG A 118 12.70 -11.06 -20.38
N TYR A 119 11.89 -10.04 -20.66
CA TYR A 119 11.52 -9.66 -22.03
C TYR A 119 11.77 -8.18 -22.33
N THR A 120 12.15 -7.88 -23.57
CA THR A 120 12.15 -6.51 -24.11
C THR A 120 10.74 -6.03 -24.42
N ALA A 121 10.57 -4.72 -24.67
CA ALA A 121 9.28 -4.16 -25.09
C ALA A 121 8.72 -4.86 -26.35
N ASP A 122 9.60 -5.28 -27.26
CA ASP A 122 9.26 -6.05 -28.47
C ASP A 122 9.00 -7.55 -28.20
N ARG A 123 8.85 -7.96 -26.94
CA ARG A 123 8.63 -9.35 -26.50
C ARG A 123 9.76 -10.32 -26.85
N LYS A 124 10.99 -9.84 -27.06
CA LYS A 124 12.18 -10.68 -27.21
C LYS A 124 12.73 -11.07 -25.85
N ILE A 125 13.16 -12.31 -25.69
CA ILE A 125 13.80 -12.79 -24.46
C ILE A 125 15.16 -12.11 -24.30
N ARG A 126 15.44 -11.58 -23.11
CA ARG A 126 16.75 -11.07 -22.73
C ARG A 126 17.69 -12.20 -22.36
N SER A 127 18.96 -12.06 -22.71
CA SER A 127 20.03 -12.97 -22.30
C SER A 127 20.46 -12.74 -20.84
N ASP A 128 20.18 -11.55 -20.30
CA ASP A 128 20.66 -11.06 -19.02
C ASP A 128 19.51 -10.65 -18.06
N ASP A 129 19.80 -10.67 -16.76
CA ASP A 129 18.93 -10.16 -15.70
C ASP A 129 19.77 -9.45 -14.63
N ALA A 130 19.70 -8.11 -14.59
CA ALA A 130 20.48 -7.24 -13.71
C ALA A 130 20.28 -7.47 -12.20
N TYR A 131 19.24 -8.22 -11.81
CA TYR A 131 18.97 -8.57 -10.42
C TYR A 131 19.26 -10.04 -10.11
N THR A 132 19.92 -10.75 -11.02
CA THR A 132 20.38 -12.12 -10.84
C THR A 132 21.90 -12.14 -10.62
N PRO A 133 22.44 -13.00 -9.74
CA PRO A 133 23.88 -13.11 -9.57
C PRO A 133 24.58 -13.48 -10.89
N GLY A 134 25.57 -12.67 -11.29
CA GLY A 134 26.28 -12.84 -12.56
C GLY A 134 25.47 -12.47 -13.80
N ASP A 135 24.39 -11.70 -13.63
CA ASP A 135 23.48 -11.23 -14.69
C ASP A 135 22.87 -12.35 -15.52
N VAL A 136 22.77 -13.57 -14.97
CA VAL A 136 22.31 -14.74 -15.72
C VAL A 136 20.80 -14.68 -15.97
N GLY A 137 20.36 -14.71 -17.23
CA GLY A 137 18.95 -14.78 -17.57
C GLY A 137 18.26 -16.07 -17.12
N GLY A 138 16.94 -16.00 -16.91
CA GLY A 138 16.10 -17.19 -16.70
C GLY A 138 16.17 -17.82 -15.30
N LYS A 139 16.53 -17.05 -14.27
CA LYS A 139 16.55 -17.50 -12.85
C LYS A 139 15.28 -17.17 -12.06
N ARG A 140 14.24 -16.65 -12.71
CA ARG A 140 12.90 -16.44 -12.14
C ARG A 140 11.81 -16.85 -13.14
N PRO A 141 10.62 -17.26 -12.68
CA PRO A 141 9.51 -17.53 -13.56
C PRO A 141 8.82 -16.25 -14.02
N ASP A 142 8.08 -16.35 -15.12
CA ASP A 142 7.10 -15.35 -15.54
C ASP A 142 6.00 -15.21 -14.48
N ARG A 143 5.64 -13.97 -14.16
CA ARG A 143 4.69 -13.63 -13.08
C ARG A 143 5.10 -14.26 -11.75
N ALA A 144 6.36 -14.01 -11.37
CA ALA A 144 7.00 -14.65 -10.25
C ALA A 144 6.18 -14.60 -8.96
N ALA A 145 5.50 -13.48 -8.68
CA ALA A 145 4.66 -13.33 -7.49
C ALA A 145 3.55 -14.40 -7.41
N VAL A 146 2.93 -14.75 -8.53
CA VAL A 146 1.88 -15.79 -8.59
C VAL A 146 2.48 -17.18 -8.40
N VAL A 147 3.54 -17.50 -9.13
CA VAL A 147 4.20 -18.82 -9.09
C VAL A 147 4.77 -19.09 -7.70
N TYR A 148 5.47 -18.12 -7.11
CA TYR A 148 6.04 -18.25 -5.76
C TYR A 148 4.95 -18.39 -4.69
N SER A 149 3.84 -17.67 -4.80
CA SER A 149 2.71 -17.86 -3.86
C SER A 149 2.15 -19.28 -3.90
N GLN A 150 2.00 -19.85 -5.10
CA GLN A 150 1.52 -21.22 -5.26
C GLN A 150 2.51 -22.24 -4.69
N ARG A 151 3.82 -22.04 -4.89
CA ARG A 151 4.85 -22.90 -4.30
C ARG A 151 4.97 -22.77 -2.79
N CYS A 152 4.81 -21.56 -2.23
CA CYS A 152 4.71 -21.37 -0.78
C CYS A 152 3.53 -22.14 -0.18
N ARG A 153 2.37 -22.11 -0.87
CA ARG A 153 1.17 -22.86 -0.45
C ARG A 153 1.37 -24.37 -0.54
N GLU A 154 2.09 -24.85 -1.56
CA GLU A 154 2.46 -26.26 -1.70
C GLU A 154 3.48 -26.70 -0.64
N ALA A 155 4.42 -25.82 -0.26
CA ALA A 155 5.40 -26.09 0.78
C ALA A 155 4.76 -26.24 2.16
N TYR A 156 3.93 -25.28 2.58
CA TYR A 156 3.14 -25.32 3.81
C TYR A 156 1.76 -24.67 3.60
N LYS A 157 0.71 -25.49 3.51
CA LYS A 157 -0.65 -25.08 3.15
C LYS A 157 -1.29 -24.10 4.12
N ASP A 158 -1.01 -24.26 5.41
CA ASP A 158 -1.63 -23.56 6.53
C ASP A 158 -0.96 -22.23 6.90
N VAL A 159 0.16 -21.89 6.24
CA VAL A 159 0.87 -20.64 6.49
C VAL A 159 0.27 -19.52 5.63
N PRO A 160 -0.13 -18.39 6.23
CA PRO A 160 -0.60 -17.22 5.50
C PRO A 160 0.42 -16.70 4.47
N ILE A 161 -0.07 -16.18 3.35
CA ILE A 161 0.71 -15.55 2.29
C ILE A 161 0.36 -14.07 2.24
N VAL A 162 1.34 -13.24 2.62
CA VAL A 162 1.33 -11.79 2.49
C VAL A 162 2.07 -11.42 1.22
N LEU A 163 1.33 -11.03 0.18
CA LEU A 163 1.88 -10.66 -1.11
C LEU A 163 2.22 -9.16 -1.14
N GLY A 164 3.26 -8.77 -1.87
CA GLY A 164 3.57 -7.37 -2.10
C GLY A 164 4.42 -7.12 -3.33
N GLY A 165 5.11 -5.98 -3.35
CA GLY A 165 5.97 -5.56 -4.45
C GLY A 165 5.22 -4.95 -5.63
N ILE A 166 5.97 -4.67 -6.69
CA ILE A 166 5.46 -3.96 -7.88
C ILE A 166 4.39 -4.79 -8.60
N GLU A 167 4.62 -6.10 -8.79
CA GLU A 167 3.64 -6.98 -9.43
C GLU A 167 2.32 -7.03 -8.68
N GLY A 168 2.38 -7.12 -7.35
CA GLY A 168 1.20 -7.08 -6.48
C GLY A 168 0.47 -5.75 -6.60
N SER A 169 1.20 -4.65 -6.40
CA SER A 169 0.65 -3.30 -6.33
C SER A 169 -0.04 -2.87 -7.62
N LEU A 170 0.56 -3.15 -8.78
CA LEU A 170 0.01 -2.73 -10.08
C LEU A 170 -1.15 -3.61 -10.56
N ARG A 171 -1.28 -4.84 -10.04
CA ARG A 171 -2.26 -5.85 -10.50
C ARG A 171 -3.36 -6.13 -9.47
N ARG A 172 -3.61 -5.18 -8.55
CA ARG A 172 -4.55 -5.30 -7.43
C ARG A 172 -6.03 -5.42 -7.84
N ILE A 173 -6.39 -4.92 -9.02
CA ILE A 173 -7.69 -5.14 -9.67
C ILE A 173 -7.50 -5.81 -11.05
N ALA A 174 -8.59 -6.05 -11.77
CA ALA A 174 -8.52 -6.43 -13.18
C ALA A 174 -7.66 -5.44 -13.97
N HIS A 175 -6.71 -5.98 -14.74
CA HIS A 175 -5.69 -5.19 -15.41
C HIS A 175 -5.43 -5.75 -16.81
N TYR A 176 -5.12 -4.86 -17.74
CA TYR A 176 -4.63 -5.24 -19.05
C TYR A 176 -3.19 -5.75 -18.95
N ASP A 177 -2.96 -6.94 -19.48
CA ASP A 177 -1.65 -7.56 -19.54
C ASP A 177 -1.10 -7.47 -20.96
N TYR A 178 -0.12 -6.58 -21.14
CA TYR A 178 0.53 -6.33 -22.43
C TYR A 178 1.15 -7.59 -23.05
N TRP A 179 1.68 -8.51 -22.24
CA TRP A 179 2.39 -9.69 -22.72
C TRP A 179 1.47 -10.73 -23.37
N SER A 180 0.29 -10.92 -22.80
CA SER A 180 -0.72 -11.85 -23.33
C SER A 180 -1.85 -11.19 -24.12
N ASP A 181 -1.82 -9.85 -24.24
CA ASP A 181 -2.84 -9.03 -24.91
C ASP A 181 -4.26 -9.30 -24.41
N LYS A 182 -4.41 -9.40 -23.08
CA LYS A 182 -5.66 -9.80 -22.43
C LYS A 182 -5.88 -9.04 -21.13
N VAL A 183 -7.15 -8.79 -20.81
CA VAL A 183 -7.54 -8.39 -19.45
C VAL A 183 -7.48 -9.60 -18.52
N ARG A 184 -6.62 -9.52 -17.51
CA ARG A 184 -6.47 -10.54 -16.47
C ARG A 184 -7.21 -10.14 -15.20
N ARG A 185 -7.50 -11.15 -14.38
CA ARG A 185 -8.07 -10.98 -13.05
C ARG A 185 -7.07 -10.28 -12.13
N SER A 186 -7.54 -9.86 -10.95
CA SER A 186 -6.67 -9.37 -9.89
C SER A 186 -5.66 -10.45 -9.49
N ILE A 187 -4.42 -10.03 -9.24
CA ILE A 187 -3.37 -10.92 -8.74
C ILE A 187 -3.72 -11.56 -7.39
N VAL A 188 -4.60 -10.93 -6.59
CA VAL A 188 -5.10 -11.50 -5.33
C VAL A 188 -5.86 -12.81 -5.60
N VAL A 189 -6.61 -12.86 -6.70
CA VAL A 189 -7.36 -14.07 -7.12
C VAL A 189 -6.42 -15.11 -7.72
N ASP A 190 -5.51 -14.69 -8.62
CA ASP A 190 -4.61 -15.60 -9.35
C ASP A 190 -3.54 -16.25 -8.43
N SER A 191 -2.99 -15.48 -7.49
CA SER A 191 -1.96 -15.93 -6.54
C SER A 191 -2.53 -16.72 -5.36
N LYS A 192 -3.81 -16.52 -5.03
CA LYS A 192 -4.45 -17.01 -3.80
C LYS A 192 -3.67 -16.60 -2.53
N CYS A 193 -3.10 -15.40 -2.55
CA CYS A 193 -2.60 -14.79 -1.32
C CYS A 193 -3.76 -14.51 -0.37
N ASP A 194 -3.47 -14.51 0.93
CA ASP A 194 -4.48 -14.22 1.95
C ASP A 194 -4.68 -12.70 2.07
N ILE A 195 -3.61 -11.93 1.91
CA ILE A 195 -3.64 -10.47 1.86
C ILE A 195 -2.53 -9.94 0.93
N LEU A 196 -2.84 -8.91 0.15
CA LEU A 196 -1.90 -8.15 -0.69
C LEU A 196 -1.66 -6.79 -0.04
N LEU A 197 -0.41 -6.39 0.11
CA LEU A 197 -0.01 -5.05 0.52
C LEU A 197 0.45 -4.26 -0.70
N TYR A 198 -0.06 -3.04 -0.89
CA TYR A 198 0.25 -2.22 -2.05
C TYR A 198 0.67 -0.79 -1.67
N GLY A 199 1.46 -0.15 -2.55
CA GLY A 199 2.03 1.18 -2.28
C GLY A 199 3.21 1.10 -1.29
N ASN A 200 3.39 2.12 -0.45
CA ASN A 200 4.36 2.10 0.64
C ASN A 200 3.84 1.20 1.78
N ALA A 201 4.23 -0.08 1.72
CA ALA A 201 3.63 -1.13 2.53
C ALA A 201 4.19 -1.25 3.95
N GLU A 202 5.20 -0.48 4.36
CA GLU A 202 5.89 -0.64 5.66
C GLU A 202 4.89 -0.57 6.82
N ARG A 203 3.97 0.40 6.80
CA ARG A 203 2.94 0.53 7.84
C ARG A 203 2.00 -0.66 7.88
N ALA A 204 1.48 -1.04 6.72
CA ALA A 204 0.54 -2.13 6.59
C ALA A 204 1.19 -3.44 7.02
N LEU A 205 2.43 -3.66 6.61
CA LEU A 205 3.20 -4.84 6.97
C LEU A 205 3.47 -4.93 8.46
N VAL A 206 3.91 -3.83 9.10
CA VAL A 206 4.16 -3.81 10.55
C VAL A 206 2.88 -4.12 11.32
N GLU A 207 1.76 -3.48 10.96
CA GLU A 207 0.46 -3.73 11.62
C GLU A 207 -0.01 -5.18 11.41
N VAL A 208 -0.01 -5.68 10.17
CA VAL A 208 -0.39 -7.06 9.83
C VAL A 208 0.49 -8.08 10.56
N ALA A 209 1.82 -7.89 10.56
CA ALA A 209 2.75 -8.80 11.23
C ALA A 209 2.51 -8.88 12.74
N HIS A 210 2.29 -7.73 13.41
CA HIS A 210 1.99 -7.70 14.84
C HIS A 210 0.63 -8.29 15.19
N ARG A 211 -0.38 -8.13 14.32
CA ARG A 211 -1.70 -8.76 14.50
C ARG A 211 -1.64 -10.28 14.34
N ILE A 212 -0.98 -10.77 13.29
CA ILE A 212 -0.74 -12.22 13.11
C ILE A 212 0.07 -12.79 14.29
N ALA A 213 1.07 -12.06 14.79
CA ALA A 213 1.84 -12.45 15.98
C ALA A 213 1.00 -12.54 17.27
N ARG A 214 -0.12 -11.81 17.33
CA ARG A 214 -1.14 -11.89 18.40
C ARG A 214 -2.20 -12.96 18.14
N ARG A 215 -2.00 -13.77 17.10
CA ARG A 215 -2.91 -14.85 16.66
C ARG A 215 -4.24 -14.36 16.12
N GLU A 216 -4.30 -13.12 15.63
CA GLU A 216 -5.43 -12.67 14.81
C GLU A 216 -5.39 -13.41 13.46
N PRO A 217 -6.46 -14.12 13.07
CA PRO A 217 -6.50 -14.77 11.76
C PRO A 217 -6.36 -13.74 10.64
N VAL A 218 -5.49 -14.02 9.65
CA VAL A 218 -5.21 -13.08 8.55
C VAL A 218 -6.49 -12.66 7.79
N GLU A 219 -7.46 -13.56 7.69
CA GLU A 219 -8.77 -13.33 7.05
C GLU A 219 -9.64 -12.28 7.78
N GLN A 220 -9.35 -12.00 9.05
CA GLN A 220 -10.05 -11.00 9.87
C GLN A 220 -9.37 -9.63 9.84
N ILE A 221 -8.17 -9.51 9.27
CA ILE A 221 -7.42 -8.25 9.16
C ILE A 221 -7.93 -7.49 7.93
N THR A 222 -9.10 -6.87 8.05
CA THR A 222 -9.84 -6.25 6.94
C THR A 222 -9.83 -4.72 6.95
N ASP A 223 -9.24 -4.08 7.97
CA ASP A 223 -9.30 -2.64 8.24
C ASP A 223 -7.96 -1.91 8.00
N VAL A 224 -6.91 -2.63 7.59
CA VAL A 224 -5.57 -2.04 7.41
C VAL A 224 -5.48 -1.32 6.06
N ARG A 225 -5.13 -0.02 6.08
CA ARG A 225 -4.90 0.77 4.86
C ARG A 225 -3.76 0.21 4.01
N GLY A 226 -3.89 0.29 2.69
CA GLY A 226 -2.91 -0.25 1.74
C GLY A 226 -2.97 -1.76 1.59
N THR A 227 -4.10 -2.38 1.92
CA THR A 227 -4.31 -3.82 1.77
C THR A 227 -5.41 -4.15 0.77
N ALA A 228 -5.30 -5.32 0.15
CA ALA A 228 -6.32 -5.89 -0.70
C ALA A 228 -6.47 -7.38 -0.41
N PHE A 229 -7.70 -7.89 -0.42
CA PHE A 229 -8.01 -9.28 -0.09
C PHE A 229 -9.31 -9.72 -0.75
N VAL A 230 -9.52 -11.04 -0.82
CA VAL A 230 -10.75 -11.61 -1.34
C VAL A 230 -11.77 -11.81 -0.21
N ARG A 231 -13.01 -11.42 -0.45
CA ARG A 231 -14.16 -11.67 0.44
C ARG A 231 -15.35 -12.22 -0.35
N ARG A 232 -16.29 -12.86 0.34
CA ARG A 232 -17.50 -13.43 -0.29
C ARG A 232 -18.74 -12.55 -0.18
N ALA A 233 -18.79 -11.65 0.81
CA ALA A 233 -19.94 -10.77 1.02
C ALA A 233 -19.46 -9.38 1.49
N SER A 234 -20.26 -8.35 1.23
CA SER A 234 -20.08 -7.04 1.80
C SER A 234 -20.38 -7.05 3.30
N GLU A 235 -19.51 -6.42 4.08
CA GLU A 235 -19.69 -6.32 5.53
C GLU A 235 -20.89 -5.39 5.85
N PRO A 236 -21.76 -5.76 6.81
CA PRO A 236 -22.86 -4.90 7.25
C PRO A 236 -22.34 -3.54 7.73
N GLY A 237 -22.92 -2.45 7.22
CA GLY A 237 -22.59 -1.09 7.67
C GLY A 237 -21.63 -0.31 6.77
N TRP A 238 -21.18 -0.89 5.66
CA TRP A 238 -20.57 -0.14 4.55
C TRP A 238 -21.63 0.37 3.59
N PHE A 239 -21.46 1.61 3.13
CA PHE A 239 -22.25 2.18 2.05
C PHE A 239 -21.54 1.97 0.72
N GLU A 240 -22.24 1.35 -0.23
CA GLU A 240 -21.71 1.07 -1.55
C GLU A 240 -22.14 2.14 -2.55
N ILE A 241 -21.17 2.82 -3.16
CA ILE A 241 -21.37 3.70 -4.32
C ILE A 241 -21.21 2.83 -5.56
N ASP A 242 -22.28 2.72 -6.35
CA ASP A 242 -22.24 2.02 -7.62
C ASP A 242 -21.50 2.85 -8.68
N SER A 243 -20.44 2.27 -9.26
CA SER A 243 -19.70 2.83 -10.40
C SER A 243 -19.51 1.77 -11.48
N THR A 244 -20.47 0.84 -11.61
CA THR A 244 -20.44 -0.25 -12.61
C THR A 244 -20.79 0.21 -14.02
N GLU A 245 -21.36 1.41 -14.16
CA GLU A 245 -21.74 2.04 -15.42
C GLU A 245 -20.94 3.32 -15.66
N VAL A 246 -20.83 3.73 -16.92
CA VAL A 246 -20.12 4.95 -17.31
C VAL A 246 -20.96 6.17 -16.92
N ASP A 247 -20.30 7.21 -16.39
CA ASP A 247 -20.94 8.48 -16.08
C ASP A 247 -21.60 9.08 -17.35
N GLU A 248 -22.92 9.25 -17.33
CA GLU A 248 -23.62 10.02 -18.37
C GLU A 248 -23.31 11.52 -18.22
N PRO A 249 -23.23 12.29 -19.33
CA PRO A 249 -23.03 13.73 -19.28
C PRO A 249 -24.02 14.42 -18.34
N GLY A 250 -23.51 15.12 -17.34
CA GLY A 250 -24.34 15.71 -16.30
C GLY A 250 -23.55 16.64 -15.37
N ARG A 251 -24.20 17.06 -14.28
CA ARG A 251 -23.57 17.91 -13.26
C ARG A 251 -22.43 17.14 -12.57
N VAL A 252 -21.20 17.60 -12.76
CA VAL A 252 -20.00 17.08 -12.09
C VAL A 252 -19.97 17.55 -10.64
N GLU A 253 -19.70 16.66 -9.69
CA GLU A 253 -19.46 17.07 -8.30
C GLU A 253 -18.22 17.96 -8.25
N GLU A 254 -18.32 19.12 -7.60
CA GLU A 254 -17.18 20.03 -7.47
C GLU A 254 -16.06 19.33 -6.68
N HIS A 255 -14.89 19.20 -7.31
CA HIS A 255 -13.70 18.69 -6.63
C HIS A 255 -13.35 19.65 -5.50
N ILE A 256 -13.27 19.14 -4.27
CA ILE A 256 -12.70 19.89 -3.15
C ILE A 256 -11.22 20.09 -3.47
N ASN A 257 -10.86 21.31 -3.88
CA ASN A 257 -9.46 21.65 -4.13
C ASN A 257 -8.74 21.78 -2.78
N PRO A 258 -7.76 20.90 -2.48
CA PRO A 258 -7.07 20.89 -1.19
C PRO A 258 -6.16 22.10 -0.99
N TYR A 259 -5.94 22.92 -2.02
CA TYR A 259 -5.14 24.16 -1.98
C TYR A 259 -5.98 25.43 -2.04
N MET A 260 -7.32 25.34 -1.96
CA MET A 260 -8.14 26.55 -1.89
C MET A 260 -7.74 27.38 -0.68
N THR A 261 -7.28 28.60 -0.93
CA THR A 261 -6.99 29.58 0.10
C THR A 261 -8.29 29.95 0.83
N THR A 262 -8.17 30.41 2.09
CA THR A 262 -9.32 30.88 2.88
C THR A 262 -10.12 31.96 2.14
N SER A 263 -9.43 32.78 1.35
CA SER A 263 -10.01 33.78 0.44
C SER A 263 -10.83 33.17 -0.70
N GLU A 264 -10.37 32.08 -1.32
CA GLU A 264 -11.10 31.38 -2.38
C GLU A 264 -12.29 30.58 -1.84
N GLN A 265 -12.20 30.04 -0.62
CA GLN A 265 -13.33 29.40 0.06
C GLN A 265 -14.43 30.41 0.41
N ALA A 266 -14.06 31.60 0.87
CA ALA A 266 -15.04 32.68 1.12
C ALA A 266 -15.70 33.12 -0.19
N ALA A 267 -14.92 33.34 -1.25
CA ALA A 267 -15.44 33.75 -2.56
C ALA A 267 -16.41 32.72 -3.17
N ALA A 268 -16.10 31.43 -3.06
CA ALA A 268 -16.98 30.34 -3.53
C ALA A 268 -18.30 30.23 -2.73
N GLN A 269 -18.32 30.72 -1.49
CA GLN A 269 -19.52 30.80 -0.64
C GLN A 269 -20.29 32.12 -0.79
N GLY A 270 -19.92 32.96 -1.77
CA GLY A 270 -20.53 34.27 -1.98
C GLY A 270 -20.16 35.31 -0.91
N GLN A 271 -19.07 35.09 -0.18
CA GLN A 271 -18.56 36.00 0.85
C GLN A 271 -17.29 36.68 0.33
N SER A 272 -17.22 38.01 0.41
CA SER A 272 -15.98 38.74 0.11
C SER A 272 -15.10 38.82 1.35
N CYS A 273 -13.87 38.31 1.26
CA CYS A 273 -12.83 38.69 2.19
C CYS A 273 -12.37 40.11 1.83
N ALA A 274 -12.87 41.13 2.55
CA ALA A 274 -12.19 42.42 2.59
C ALA A 274 -10.90 42.23 3.39
N GLN A 275 -9.75 42.18 2.70
CA GLN A 275 -8.46 42.38 3.35
C GLN A 275 -8.13 43.88 3.29
N ASP A 276 -8.25 44.56 4.43
CA ASP A 276 -7.44 45.76 4.67
C ASP A 276 -6.01 45.28 4.96
N GLY A 277 -5.12 45.53 4.01
CA GLY A 277 -3.70 45.30 4.18
C GLY A 277 -3.08 46.31 5.14
N ALA A 278 -2.15 45.86 5.98
CA ALA A 278 -1.12 46.72 6.55
C ALA A 278 0.06 45.90 7.08
N THR A 279 1.14 45.85 6.32
CA THR A 279 2.48 46.16 6.85
C THR A 279 3.29 46.81 5.73
N ASP A 280 3.26 48.14 5.66
CA ASP A 280 4.48 48.89 5.43
C ASP A 280 4.35 50.33 5.95
N SER A 281 5.43 50.76 6.58
CA SER A 281 5.79 52.13 6.99
C SER A 281 5.10 52.75 8.22
N VAL A 282 5.85 52.70 9.31
CA VAL A 282 6.04 53.80 10.27
C VAL A 282 6.28 55.13 9.53
N ALA A 283 5.34 56.07 9.62
CA ALA A 283 5.63 57.50 9.60
C ALA A 283 4.49 58.28 10.26
N SER A 284 4.91 58.99 11.30
CA SER A 284 4.20 59.94 12.14
C SER A 284 3.27 60.96 11.45
N SER A 285 2.18 61.27 12.17
CA SER A 285 1.68 62.60 12.55
C SER A 285 0.35 63.09 11.97
N ALA A 286 -0.37 63.80 12.86
CA ALA A 286 -1.63 64.54 12.72
C ALA A 286 -2.89 63.66 12.56
N GLY A 287 -3.93 63.72 13.40
CA GLY A 287 -4.25 64.58 14.53
C GLY A 287 -5.77 64.48 14.73
N SER A 288 -6.19 64.16 15.98
CA SER A 288 -7.48 64.46 16.62
C SER A 288 -8.81 64.28 15.85
N ILE A 289 -9.75 63.51 16.40
CA ILE A 289 -11.01 64.03 17.02
C ILE A 289 -11.93 62.86 17.53
N SER A 290 -12.27 63.00 18.82
CA SER A 290 -13.38 62.50 19.66
C SER A 290 -14.27 61.28 19.34
N ALA A 291 -14.27 60.35 20.30
CA ALA A 291 -15.38 59.87 21.14
C ALA A 291 -16.79 59.61 20.56
N ALA A 292 -17.23 58.35 20.66
CA ALA A 292 -18.43 57.86 21.37
C ALA A 292 -19.07 56.66 20.64
N GLY A 293 -19.21 55.52 21.34
CA GLY A 293 -20.03 54.42 20.84
C GLY A 293 -19.53 53.04 21.25
N GLN A 294 -19.66 52.68 22.53
CA GLN A 294 -19.70 51.27 22.92
C GLN A 294 -20.88 50.60 22.19
N LYS A 295 -20.61 49.69 21.26
CA LYS A 295 -21.57 48.68 20.82
C LYS A 295 -21.01 47.30 21.16
N GLY A 296 -21.80 46.58 21.95
CA GLY A 296 -21.46 45.29 22.53
C GLY A 296 -21.05 44.24 21.52
N LEU A 297 -20.07 43.43 21.91
CA LEU A 297 -19.75 42.18 21.24
C LEU A 297 -20.98 41.27 21.25
N GLN A 298 -21.60 41.07 20.09
CA GLN A 298 -22.50 39.93 19.90
C GLN A 298 -21.66 38.72 19.50
N THR A 299 -21.56 37.76 20.43
CA THR A 299 -20.99 36.46 20.15
C THR A 299 -21.96 35.71 19.22
N VAL A 300 -21.57 35.51 17.96
CA VAL A 300 -22.35 34.70 17.01
C VAL A 300 -22.17 33.23 17.40
N GLN A 301 -23.22 32.61 17.94
CA GLN A 301 -23.25 31.18 18.16
C GLN A 301 -23.64 30.50 16.85
N ILE A 302 -22.70 29.80 16.23
CA ILE A 302 -22.95 29.06 14.99
C ILE A 302 -23.76 27.81 15.36
N VAL A 303 -25.05 27.83 15.08
CA VAL A 303 -25.93 26.66 15.19
C VAL A 303 -26.00 25.99 13.82
N PRO A 304 -25.71 24.69 13.70
CA PRO A 304 -25.87 23.97 12.44
C PRO A 304 -27.31 24.11 11.94
N ASN A 305 -27.49 24.57 10.70
CA ASN A 305 -28.81 24.71 10.11
C ASN A 305 -29.41 23.32 9.84
N PRO A 306 -30.47 22.89 10.55
CA PRO A 306 -31.07 21.57 10.35
C PRO A 306 -31.75 21.41 8.99
N ALA A 307 -31.94 22.50 8.23
CA ALA A 307 -32.56 22.48 6.90
C ALA A 307 -31.56 22.32 5.73
N LEU A 308 -30.25 22.23 5.99
CA LEU A 308 -29.22 22.02 4.97
C LEU A 308 -28.46 20.69 5.19
N PRO A 309 -29.06 19.52 4.93
CA PRO A 309 -28.31 18.31 4.72
C PRO A 309 -27.56 18.43 3.38
N GLY A 310 -26.24 18.23 3.40
CA GLY A 310 -25.37 18.30 2.21
C GLY A 310 -25.96 17.51 1.04
N LYS A 311 -26.32 18.23 -0.03
CA LYS A 311 -27.08 17.71 -1.17
C LYS A 311 -26.16 16.92 -2.12
N GLY A 312 -26.09 15.61 -1.92
CA GLY A 312 -25.95 14.65 -3.02
C GLY A 312 -27.31 14.41 -3.70
N ARG A 313 -27.32 13.77 -4.87
CA ARG A 313 -28.46 13.53 -5.79
C ARG A 313 -29.75 12.96 -5.15
N SER A 314 -29.72 12.52 -3.90
CA SER A 314 -30.82 11.89 -3.16
C SER A 314 -31.20 12.57 -1.83
N GLY A 315 -30.70 13.78 -1.52
CA GLY A 315 -31.07 14.50 -0.28
C GLY A 315 -30.64 13.84 1.03
N ARG A 316 -29.85 12.76 0.95
CA ARG A 316 -29.18 12.12 2.09
C ARG A 316 -27.75 12.65 2.17
N ALA A 317 -27.33 13.07 3.35
CA ALA A 317 -25.91 13.29 3.62
C ALA A 317 -25.15 12.01 3.25
N LEU A 318 -24.17 12.13 2.36
CA LEU A 318 -23.29 11.01 2.01
C LEU A 318 -22.68 10.46 3.32
N PRO A 319 -22.70 9.14 3.52
CA PRO A 319 -22.09 8.56 4.69
C PRO A 319 -20.60 8.92 4.78
N PRO A 320 -20.02 8.86 5.99
CA PRO A 320 -18.61 9.10 6.19
C PRO A 320 -17.75 8.30 5.20
N ARG A 321 -16.72 8.94 4.61
CA ARG A 321 -15.88 8.35 3.56
C ARG A 321 -15.18 7.06 4.01
N ASP A 322 -14.87 6.97 5.30
CA ASP A 322 -14.28 5.80 5.97
C ASP A 322 -15.20 4.58 6.00
N ARG A 323 -16.51 4.75 5.81
CA ARG A 323 -17.49 3.66 5.68
C ARG A 323 -18.13 3.59 4.30
N THR A 324 -17.47 4.17 3.31
CA THR A 324 -17.93 4.17 1.92
C THR A 324 -16.98 3.36 1.05
N VAL A 325 -17.54 2.49 0.22
CA VAL A 325 -16.82 1.71 -0.77
C VAL A 325 -17.37 2.00 -2.17
N ILE A 326 -16.50 2.09 -3.17
CA ILE A 326 -16.92 2.22 -4.58
C ILE A 326 -16.86 0.85 -5.26
N ARG A 327 -17.97 0.44 -5.83
CA ARG A 327 -18.13 -0.76 -6.64
C ARG A 327 -17.67 -0.48 -8.07
N LEU A 328 -16.57 -1.13 -8.46
CA LEU A 328 -16.06 -1.09 -9.82
C LEU A 328 -16.83 -2.07 -10.72
N PRO A 329 -16.85 -1.87 -12.05
CA PRO A 329 -17.34 -2.88 -12.98
C PRO A 329 -16.60 -4.20 -12.76
N SER A 330 -17.34 -5.32 -12.83
CA SER A 330 -16.80 -6.66 -12.61
C SER A 330 -15.69 -7.01 -13.61
N TYR A 331 -14.84 -7.97 -13.26
CA TYR A 331 -13.82 -8.49 -14.18
C TYR A 331 -14.41 -8.93 -15.52
N GLU A 332 -15.55 -9.59 -15.46
CA GLU A 332 -16.30 -10.10 -16.60
C GLU A 332 -16.77 -8.96 -17.52
N GLN A 333 -17.28 -7.86 -16.94
CA GLN A 333 -17.65 -6.64 -17.67
C GLN A 333 -16.43 -5.96 -18.31
N VAL A 334 -15.36 -5.68 -17.55
CA VAL A 334 -14.17 -4.98 -18.09
C VAL A 334 -13.38 -5.82 -19.09
N LYS A 335 -13.52 -7.15 -19.04
CA LYS A 335 -12.95 -8.04 -20.05
C LYS A 335 -13.72 -7.96 -21.37
N ALA A 336 -15.04 -7.78 -21.30
CA ALA A 336 -15.91 -7.72 -22.48
C ALA A 336 -15.96 -6.32 -23.12
N ASP A 337 -15.83 -5.26 -22.31
CA ASP A 337 -15.99 -3.87 -22.77
C ASP A 337 -14.75 -3.00 -22.43
N PRO A 338 -14.01 -2.52 -23.44
CA PRO A 338 -12.89 -1.60 -23.27
C PRO A 338 -13.26 -0.25 -22.63
N VAL A 339 -14.49 0.22 -22.81
CA VAL A 339 -14.97 1.48 -22.21
C VAL A 339 -15.14 1.31 -20.71
N LEU A 340 -15.75 0.20 -20.25
CA LEU A 340 -15.85 -0.11 -18.83
C LEU A 340 -14.46 -0.35 -18.21
N TYR A 341 -13.51 -0.92 -18.96
CA TYR A 341 -12.12 -1.02 -18.51
C TYR A 341 -11.49 0.36 -18.29
N ALA A 342 -11.67 1.31 -19.22
CA ALA A 342 -11.16 2.66 -19.09
C ALA A 342 -11.82 3.41 -17.92
N HIS A 343 -13.13 3.23 -17.73
CA HIS A 343 -13.88 3.78 -16.60
C HIS A 343 -13.38 3.24 -15.26
N ALA A 344 -13.25 1.92 -15.12
CA ALA A 344 -12.72 1.29 -13.91
C ALA A 344 -11.31 1.81 -13.57
N ASN A 345 -10.44 1.98 -14.58
CA ASN A 345 -9.12 2.57 -14.39
C ASN A 345 -9.21 4.02 -13.94
N ARG A 346 -10.07 4.85 -14.54
CA ARG A 346 -10.27 6.24 -14.11
C ARG A 346 -10.65 6.32 -12.64
N VAL A 347 -11.62 5.53 -12.19
CA VAL A 347 -12.06 5.48 -10.79
C VAL A 347 -10.92 5.05 -9.87
N LEU A 348 -10.15 4.02 -10.24
CA LEU A 348 -8.97 3.59 -9.49
C LEU A 348 -7.95 4.73 -9.30
N HIS A 349 -7.70 5.53 -10.34
CA HIS A 349 -6.74 6.64 -10.28
C HIS A 349 -7.26 7.79 -9.40
N LEU A 350 -8.56 8.09 -9.44
CA LEU A 350 -9.17 9.11 -8.58
C LEU A 350 -9.04 8.75 -7.09
N GLU A 351 -9.09 7.46 -6.76
CA GLU A 351 -9.04 6.95 -5.38
C GLU A 351 -7.60 6.55 -4.96
N THR A 352 -6.57 7.14 -5.59
CA THR A 352 -5.16 6.90 -5.24
C THR A 352 -4.63 7.86 -4.15
N ASN A 353 -5.29 8.99 -3.89
CA ASN A 353 -4.83 9.96 -2.90
C ASN A 353 -5.19 9.52 -1.45
N PRO A 354 -4.21 9.28 -0.57
CA PRO A 354 -4.47 8.80 0.80
C PRO A 354 -5.35 9.75 1.64
N GLY A 355 -5.38 11.04 1.35
CA GLY A 355 -6.14 12.03 2.13
C GLY A 355 -7.65 11.94 1.92
N ASN A 356 -8.10 11.40 0.78
CA ASN A 356 -9.53 11.39 0.42
C ASN A 356 -10.03 10.05 -0.16
N ALA A 357 -9.14 9.11 -0.45
CA ALA A 357 -9.49 7.84 -1.08
C ALA A 357 -10.48 7.02 -0.26
N ARG A 358 -11.44 6.43 -0.96
CA ARG A 358 -12.39 5.45 -0.45
C ARG A 358 -11.88 4.03 -0.65
N ALA A 359 -12.52 3.07 0.01
CA ALA A 359 -12.31 1.67 -0.32
C ALA A 359 -12.85 1.38 -1.73
N LEU A 360 -12.23 0.44 -2.44
CA LEU A 360 -12.71 -0.04 -3.74
C LEU A 360 -13.07 -1.50 -3.63
N VAL A 361 -13.99 -1.94 -4.46
CA VAL A 361 -14.34 -3.36 -4.55
C VAL A 361 -14.68 -3.75 -5.99
N GLN A 362 -14.16 -4.87 -6.43
CA GLN A 362 -14.42 -5.42 -7.76
C GLN A 362 -14.84 -6.89 -7.66
N ALA A 363 -15.94 -7.23 -8.33
CA ALA A 363 -16.38 -8.61 -8.43
C ALA A 363 -15.54 -9.38 -9.47
N HIS A 364 -15.16 -10.62 -9.12
CA HIS A 364 -14.49 -11.57 -9.99
C HIS A 364 -15.25 -12.91 -9.97
N GLY A 365 -15.71 -13.37 -11.13
CA GLY A 365 -16.50 -14.59 -11.29
C GLY A 365 -18.01 -14.34 -11.30
N GLU A 366 -18.78 -15.40 -11.59
CA GLU A 366 -20.23 -15.34 -11.76
C GLU A 366 -20.96 -16.25 -10.77
N GLY A 367 -22.21 -15.88 -10.46
CA GLY A 367 -23.11 -16.65 -9.61
C GLY A 367 -22.56 -16.96 -8.22
N ALA A 368 -22.75 -18.19 -7.75
CA ALA A 368 -22.33 -18.63 -6.41
C ALA A 368 -20.80 -18.68 -6.20
N THR A 369 -20.01 -18.56 -7.26
CA THR A 369 -18.54 -18.56 -7.19
C THR A 369 -17.93 -17.16 -7.21
N ALA A 370 -18.76 -16.13 -7.41
CA ALA A 370 -18.34 -14.75 -7.44
C ALA A 370 -17.65 -14.36 -6.12
N ARG A 371 -16.54 -13.64 -6.24
CA ARG A 371 -15.78 -13.15 -5.11
C ARG A 371 -15.50 -11.67 -5.29
N ASP A 372 -15.60 -10.94 -4.19
CA ASP A 372 -15.23 -9.54 -4.13
C ASP A 372 -13.73 -9.43 -3.82
N VAL A 373 -12.98 -8.75 -4.67
CA VAL A 373 -11.66 -8.25 -4.32
C VAL A 373 -11.86 -6.88 -3.69
N TRP A 374 -11.62 -6.79 -2.39
CA TRP A 374 -11.69 -5.56 -1.61
C TRP A 374 -10.34 -4.89 -1.55
N LEU A 375 -10.31 -3.57 -1.70
CA LEU A 375 -9.13 -2.73 -1.56
C LEU A 375 -9.43 -1.67 -0.50
N ASN A 376 -8.70 -1.73 0.61
CA ASN A 376 -8.71 -0.64 1.58
C ASN A 376 -8.06 0.61 1.00
N PRO A 377 -8.36 1.82 1.51
CA PRO A 377 -7.73 3.05 1.04
C PRO A 377 -6.19 2.98 1.07
N PRO A 378 -5.49 3.71 0.19
CA PRO A 378 -4.04 3.73 0.14
C PRO A 378 -3.39 4.03 1.50
N PRO A 379 -2.17 3.51 1.72
CA PRO A 379 -1.42 3.74 2.95
C PRO A 379 -1.12 5.23 3.13
N ILE A 380 -1.08 5.68 4.39
CA ILE A 380 -0.58 7.02 4.71
C ILE A 380 0.94 7.04 4.50
N PRO A 381 1.49 8.02 3.76
CA PRO A 381 2.93 8.14 3.55
C PRO A 381 3.73 8.17 4.86
N LEU A 382 4.98 7.72 4.78
CA LEU A 382 5.90 7.84 5.91
C LEU A 382 6.24 9.32 6.15
N THR A 383 6.38 9.68 7.42
CA THR A 383 6.99 10.97 7.79
C THR A 383 8.49 10.94 7.46
N THR A 384 9.14 12.10 7.37
CA THR A 384 10.59 12.19 7.17
C THR A 384 11.35 11.38 8.23
N ALA A 385 10.98 11.52 9.51
CA ALA A 385 11.62 10.78 10.59
C ALA A 385 11.47 9.26 10.46
N GLU A 386 10.33 8.77 9.96
CA GLU A 386 10.14 7.35 9.72
C GLU A 386 10.89 6.87 8.48
N MET A 387 10.98 7.69 7.43
CA MET A 387 11.79 7.42 6.26
C MET A 387 13.27 7.30 6.66
N ASP A 388 13.80 8.28 7.39
CA ASP A 388 15.16 8.26 7.94
C ASP A 388 15.40 7.03 8.81
N TRP A 389 14.41 6.63 9.61
CA TRP A 389 14.48 5.42 10.41
C TRP A 389 14.58 4.16 9.54
N VAL A 390 13.72 3.99 8.52
CA VAL A 390 13.71 2.83 7.61
C VAL A 390 15.02 2.73 6.82
N PHE A 391 15.49 3.84 6.26
CA PHE A 391 16.70 3.88 5.43
C PHE A 391 18.00 3.91 6.27
N GLY A 392 17.89 4.25 7.56
CA GLY A 392 18.97 4.21 8.55
C GLY A 392 19.17 2.88 9.27
N LEU A 393 18.34 1.86 8.99
CA LEU A 393 18.49 0.51 9.54
C LEU A 393 19.87 -0.11 9.22
N PRO A 394 20.33 -1.11 10.01
CA PRO A 394 21.66 -1.70 9.86
C PRO A 394 21.74 -2.65 8.65
N TYR A 395 21.82 -2.07 7.46
CA TYR A 395 22.10 -2.80 6.22
C TYR A 395 23.59 -3.16 6.14
N ALA A 396 23.91 -4.33 5.59
CA ALA A 396 25.29 -4.73 5.33
C ALA A 396 25.96 -3.85 4.24
N ARG A 397 25.15 -3.29 3.33
CA ARG A 397 25.57 -2.41 2.22
C ARG A 397 26.65 -3.00 1.31
N ASN A 398 26.79 -4.33 1.29
CA ASN A 398 27.74 -5.04 0.45
C ASN A 398 26.97 -5.89 -0.58
N PRO A 399 27.31 -5.84 -1.88
CA PRO A 399 26.65 -6.63 -2.92
C PRO A 399 26.75 -8.15 -2.75
N GLY A 400 27.63 -8.67 -1.88
CA GLY A 400 27.79 -10.11 -1.67
C GLY A 400 27.18 -10.60 -0.36
N SER A 401 26.08 -11.34 -0.44
CA SER A 401 25.75 -12.33 0.60
C SER A 401 26.85 -13.41 0.62
N PRO A 402 27.21 -13.99 1.79
CA PRO A 402 28.25 -15.03 1.90
C PRO A 402 28.12 -16.16 0.88
N ARG A 403 26.89 -16.52 0.52
CA ARG A 403 26.57 -17.60 -0.44
C ARG A 403 27.03 -17.32 -1.88
N PHE A 404 27.17 -16.06 -2.28
CA PHE A 404 27.61 -15.66 -3.63
C PHE A 404 29.07 -15.20 -3.69
N GLN A 405 29.76 -15.07 -2.55
CA GLN A 405 31.18 -14.75 -2.51
C GLN A 405 32.09 -15.97 -2.76
N CYS A 406 31.55 -17.19 -2.69
CA CYS A 406 32.33 -18.43 -2.77
C CYS A 406 32.83 -18.80 -4.19
N ASN A 407 32.52 -18.02 -5.22
CA ASN A 407 32.94 -18.25 -6.62
C ASN A 407 33.76 -17.08 -7.19
N LYS A 408 34.79 -16.63 -6.47
CA LYS A 408 35.87 -15.83 -7.04
C LYS A 408 37.22 -16.51 -6.84
#